data_AF-A0ABD3EHV1-F1
#
_entry.id   AF-A0ABD3EHV1-F1
#
_cell.length_a   1.000
_cell.length_b   1.000
_cell.length_c   1.000
_cell.angle_alpha   90.00
_cell.angle_beta   90.00
_cell.angle_gamma   90.00
#
_symmetry.space_group_name_H-M   'P 1'
#
loop_
_entity.id
_entity.type
_entity.pdbx_description
1 polymer ?
#
loop_
_entity_poly.entity_id
_entity_poly.type
_entity_poly.pdbx_seq_one_letter_code
_entity_poly.pdbx_strand_id
1 'polypeptide(L)'
;MDLEISKHETNVFPRIGSQNSKSFFFFAQLALRIVVIAFTLAGAIIMVTSQQTVSIFGIALKASYSYSSSFRFNVVANSIVCGLVVLSMVLVITLNHPKWNPKNHFYLFLLDMVSLLVLLSGSSAAMAIGYLGRFGQSKTGWMPVCDRVPKFCDKIILSIVSSFVAVICLLVLTIMSAHKLKPEITVHAI
;
A
#
# COMPACT_ATOMS: atom_id res chain seq x y z
N MET A 1 0.30 62.94 -28.94
CA MET A 1 -0.91 63.67 -28.54
C MET A 1 -2.09 62.73 -28.74
N ASP A 2 -2.73 62.11 -27.77
CA ASP A 2 -2.56 61.82 -26.33
C ASP A 2 -3.64 60.76 -26.07
N LEU A 3 -3.28 59.56 -25.60
CA LEU A 3 -3.52 59.03 -24.23
C LEU A 3 -5.01 58.71 -23.92
N GLU A 4 -5.33 57.41 -23.74
CA GLU A 4 -5.68 56.77 -22.44
C GLU A 4 -7.22 56.66 -22.27
N ILE A 5 -7.89 55.65 -21.70
CA ILE A 5 -7.56 54.40 -21.02
C ILE A 5 -8.88 53.64 -20.72
N SER A 6 -8.82 52.29 -20.74
CA SER A 6 -9.53 51.33 -19.86
C SER A 6 -11.06 51.34 -19.70
N LYS A 7 -11.67 50.20 -20.08
CA LYS A 7 -12.31 49.24 -19.14
C LYS A 7 -12.68 47.95 -19.90
N HIS A 8 -11.81 46.94 -19.93
CA HIS A 8 -11.75 45.88 -18.91
C HIS A 8 -13.10 45.16 -18.67
N GLU A 9 -13.74 44.65 -19.73
CA GLU A 9 -14.78 43.63 -19.58
C GLU A 9 -14.14 42.24 -19.54
N THR A 10 -13.37 41.99 -18.47
CA THR A 10 -13.11 40.62 -18.04
C THR A 10 -14.44 40.08 -17.54
N ASN A 11 -15.11 39.33 -18.41
CA ASN A 11 -16.14 38.41 -17.99
C ASN A 11 -15.47 37.33 -17.13
N VAL A 12 -15.31 37.66 -15.84
CA VAL A 12 -14.97 36.76 -14.73
C VAL A 12 -16.13 35.79 -14.62
N PHE A 13 -16.13 34.77 -15.47
CA PHE A 13 -16.89 33.56 -15.19
C PHE A 13 -16.11 32.84 -14.08
N PRO A 14 -16.61 32.82 -12.84
CA PRO A 14 -15.89 32.16 -11.79
C PRO A 14 -15.93 30.66 -12.14
N ARG A 15 -14.77 30.02 -12.25
CA ARG A 15 -14.64 28.58 -12.50
C ARG A 15 -15.03 27.78 -11.24
N ILE A 16 -16.20 28.06 -10.68
CA ILE A 16 -16.85 27.41 -9.53
C ILE A 16 -17.50 26.13 -10.07
N GLY A 17 -16.70 25.09 -10.20
CA GLY A 17 -17.18 23.77 -10.65
C GLY A 17 -16.07 22.76 -10.93
N SER A 18 -14.83 23.22 -11.19
CA SER A 18 -13.71 22.32 -11.54
C SER A 18 -12.64 22.15 -10.45
N GLN A 19 -12.56 23.07 -9.47
CA GLN A 19 -11.55 23.00 -8.40
C GLN A 19 -11.84 21.93 -7.33
N ASN A 20 -13.12 21.76 -6.93
CA ASN A 20 -13.49 20.84 -5.84
C ASN A 20 -13.11 19.38 -6.13
N SER A 21 -13.26 18.92 -7.38
CA SER A 21 -12.93 17.53 -7.74
C SER A 21 -11.41 17.24 -7.71
N LYS A 22 -10.57 18.22 -8.10
CA LYS A 22 -9.10 18.03 -8.09
C LYS A 22 -8.55 17.98 -6.66
N SER A 23 -9.02 18.87 -5.78
CA SER A 23 -8.61 18.90 -4.37
C SER A 23 -9.12 17.67 -3.61
N PHE A 24 -10.38 17.28 -3.81
CA PHE A 24 -10.94 16.07 -3.20
C PHE A 24 -10.17 14.81 -3.61
N PHE A 25 -9.83 14.67 -4.89
CA PHE A 25 -9.08 13.53 -5.38
C PHE A 25 -7.65 13.48 -4.81
N PHE A 26 -6.98 14.63 -4.70
CA PHE A 26 -5.68 14.73 -4.05
C PHE A 26 -5.76 14.32 -2.57
N PHE A 27 -6.76 14.82 -1.84
CA PHE A 27 -6.99 14.46 -0.45
C PHE A 27 -7.28 12.97 -0.30
N ALA A 28 -8.10 12.39 -1.18
CA ALA A 28 -8.39 10.95 -1.18
C ALA A 28 -7.13 10.11 -1.43
N GLN A 29 -6.27 10.50 -2.38
CA GLN A 29 -4.98 9.83 -2.59
C GLN A 29 -4.07 9.92 -1.37
N LEU A 30 -4.00 11.09 -0.72
CA LEU A 30 -3.21 11.28 0.49
C LEU A 30 -3.72 10.41 1.65
N ALA A 31 -5.04 10.41 1.86
CA ALA A 31 -5.69 9.60 2.90
C ALA A 31 -5.44 8.10 2.67
N LEU A 32 -5.62 7.61 1.44
CA LEU A 32 -5.33 6.22 1.09
C LEU A 32 -3.87 5.84 1.36
N ARG A 33 -2.90 6.72 1.07
CA ARG A 33 -1.48 6.46 1.39
C ARG A 33 -1.21 6.39 2.89
N ILE A 34 -1.82 7.27 3.68
CA ILE A 34 -1.71 7.23 5.15
C ILE A 34 -2.31 5.92 5.69
N VAL A 35 -3.46 5.51 5.17
CA VAL A 35 -4.10 4.24 5.51
C VAL A 35 -3.17 3.07 5.18
N VAL A 36 -2.58 3.03 3.99
CA VAL A 36 -1.61 1.99 3.61
C VAL A 36 -0.42 1.94 4.57
N ILE A 37 0.17 3.09 4.92
CA ILE A 37 1.28 3.16 5.89
C ILE A 37 0.84 2.59 7.25
N ALA A 38 -0.33 2.98 7.74
CA ALA A 38 -0.84 2.49 9.02
C ALA A 38 -1.04 0.96 9.02
N PHE A 39 -1.67 0.41 7.98
CA PHE A 39 -1.94 -1.04 7.88
C PHE A 39 -0.66 -1.87 7.65
N THR A 40 0.29 -1.37 6.85
CA THR A 40 1.58 -2.05 6.63
C THR A 40 2.46 -2.03 7.87
N LEU A 41 2.52 -0.90 8.57
CA LEU A 41 3.25 -0.76 9.82
C LEU A 41 2.62 -1.60 10.93
N ALA A 42 1.29 -1.56 11.08
CA ALA A 42 0.57 -2.40 12.03
C ALA A 42 0.79 -3.89 11.74
N GLY A 43 0.66 -4.30 10.47
CA GLY A 43 0.93 -5.68 10.04
C GLY A 43 2.35 -6.11 10.39
N ALA A 44 3.36 -5.30 10.07
CA ALA A 44 4.76 -5.58 10.40
C ALA A 44 5.01 -5.68 11.91
N ILE A 45 4.49 -4.73 12.71
CA ILE A 45 4.63 -4.73 14.17
C ILE A 45 3.97 -5.97 14.78
N ILE A 46 2.72 -6.27 14.41
CA ILE A 46 2.01 -7.46 14.91
C ILE A 46 2.82 -8.72 14.60
N MET A 47 3.40 -8.81 13.40
CA MET A 47 4.19 -9.97 12.98
C MET A 47 5.51 -10.10 13.73
N VAL A 48 6.21 -8.99 13.98
CA VAL A 48 7.49 -8.97 14.73
C VAL A 48 7.27 -9.22 16.23
N THR A 49 6.22 -8.64 16.81
CA THR A 49 5.85 -8.81 18.22
C THR A 49 5.18 -10.16 18.49
N SER A 50 4.80 -10.89 17.44
CA SER A 50 4.34 -12.27 17.57
C SER A 50 5.52 -13.19 17.87
N GLN A 51 5.88 -13.26 19.15
CA GLN A 51 6.74 -14.31 19.68
C GLN A 51 5.94 -15.14 20.68
N GLN A 52 5.84 -16.44 20.44
CA GLN A 52 5.29 -17.37 21.41
C GLN A 52 6.21 -18.57 21.51
N THR A 53 6.80 -18.77 22.68
CA THR A 53 7.57 -19.98 23.00
C THR A 53 6.60 -20.98 23.60
N VAL A 54 6.45 -22.16 22.98
CA VAL A 54 5.69 -23.27 23.56
C VAL A 54 6.60 -24.48 23.73
N SER A 55 6.56 -25.13 24.89
CA SER A 55 7.24 -26.41 25.09
C SER A 55 6.33 -27.54 24.63
N ILE A 56 6.81 -28.37 23.71
CA ILE A 56 6.13 -29.59 23.29
C ILE A 56 7.10 -30.75 23.54
N PHE A 57 6.67 -31.74 24.34
CA PHE A 57 7.43 -32.97 24.62
C PHE A 57 8.85 -32.74 25.20
N GLY A 58 9.02 -31.77 26.11
CA GLY A 58 10.34 -31.47 26.72
C GLY A 58 11.31 -30.71 25.82
N ILE A 59 10.88 -30.37 24.59
CA ILE A 59 11.65 -29.58 23.62
C ILE A 59 11.00 -28.18 23.55
N ALA A 60 11.77 -27.13 23.78
CA ALA A 60 11.29 -25.76 23.67
C ALA A 60 11.17 -25.37 22.18
N LEU A 61 9.98 -25.52 21.59
CA LEU A 61 9.70 -25.00 20.26
C LEU A 61 9.46 -23.49 20.37
N LYS A 62 10.53 -22.72 20.13
CA LYS A 62 10.41 -21.28 19.97
C LYS A 62 9.81 -21.00 18.59
N ALA A 63 8.49 -20.99 18.49
CA ALA A 63 7.79 -20.54 17.28
C ALA A 63 8.00 -19.02 17.14
N SER A 64 9.10 -18.66 16.48
CA SER A 64 9.46 -17.28 16.15
C SER A 64 9.18 -17.04 14.66
N TYR A 65 8.80 -15.81 14.31
CA TYR A 65 8.63 -15.36 12.92
C TYR A 65 9.87 -15.68 12.05
N SER A 66 11.05 -15.84 12.68
CA SER A 66 12.33 -16.12 12.03
C SER A 66 12.48 -17.53 11.47
N TYR A 67 11.60 -18.49 11.81
CA TYR A 67 11.71 -19.88 11.34
C TYR A 67 11.09 -20.12 9.96
N SER A 68 10.12 -19.31 9.53
CA SER A 68 9.49 -19.47 8.22
C SER A 68 9.88 -18.31 7.29
N SER A 69 10.58 -18.64 6.21
CA SER A 69 11.05 -17.67 5.21
C SER A 69 9.92 -16.83 4.63
N SER A 70 8.71 -17.38 4.49
CA SER A 70 7.55 -16.66 3.95
C SER A 70 7.09 -15.51 4.85
N PHE A 71 7.12 -15.72 6.17
CA PHE A 71 6.76 -14.68 7.13
C PHE A 71 7.81 -13.58 7.19
N ARG A 72 9.10 -13.93 7.10
CA ARG A 72 10.18 -12.95 7.01
C ARG A 72 10.07 -12.11 5.74
N PHE A 73 9.78 -12.76 4.60
CA PHE A 73 9.58 -12.07 3.34
C PHE A 73 8.42 -11.07 3.40
N ASN A 74 7.29 -11.44 4.02
CA ASN A 74 6.17 -10.51 4.20
C ASN A 74 6.52 -9.29 5.08
N VAL A 75 7.30 -9.48 6.16
CA VAL A 75 7.75 -8.35 7.00
C VAL A 75 8.68 -7.43 6.23
N VAL A 76 9.63 -7.99 5.48
CA VAL A 76 10.54 -7.22 4.62
C VAL A 76 9.76 -6.47 3.55
N ALA A 77 8.78 -7.12 2.91
CA ALA A 77 7.91 -6.50 1.92
C ALA A 77 7.12 -5.33 2.52
N ASN A 78 6.49 -5.50 3.70
CA ASN A 78 5.78 -4.41 4.38
C ASN A 78 6.72 -3.24 4.71
N SER A 79 7.96 -3.51 5.13
CA SER A 79 8.95 -2.46 5.43
C SER A 79 9.36 -1.68 4.17
N ILE A 80 9.69 -2.38 3.08
CA ILE A 80 10.03 -1.75 1.79
C ILE A 80 8.86 -0.90 1.29
N VAL A 81 7.65 -1.45 1.32
CA VAL A 81 6.43 -0.76 0.86
C VAL A 81 6.14 0.47 1.72
N CYS A 82 6.32 0.40 3.04
CA CYS A 82 6.21 1.56 3.92
C CYS A 82 7.17 2.69 3.47
N GLY A 83 8.45 2.36 3.21
CA GLY A 83 9.42 3.33 2.71
C GLY A 83 9.05 3.92 1.35
N LEU A 84 8.62 3.09 0.40
CA LEU A 84 8.19 3.53 -0.92
C LEU A 84 6.95 4.43 -0.84
N VAL A 85 5.94 4.07 -0.05
CA VAL A 85 4.70 4.86 0.08
C VAL A 85 4.97 6.21 0.75
N VAL A 86 5.85 6.27 1.75
CA VAL A 86 6.30 7.53 2.35
C VAL A 86 7.02 8.40 1.31
N LEU A 87 7.92 7.81 0.50
CA LEU A 87 8.56 8.53 -0.59
C LEU A 87 7.54 9.06 -1.61
N SER A 88 6.54 8.23 -1.96
CA SER A 88 5.43 8.63 -2.82
C SER A 88 4.66 9.82 -2.26
N MET A 89 4.40 9.82 -0.94
CA MET A 89 3.71 10.90 -0.24
C MET A 89 4.48 12.22 -0.33
N VAL A 90 5.81 12.18 -0.12
CA VAL A 90 6.68 13.37 -0.26
C VAL A 90 6.66 13.88 -1.70
N LEU A 91 6.70 12.99 -2.70
CA LEU A 91 6.61 13.37 -4.11
C LEU A 91 5.28 14.04 -4.44
N VAL A 92 4.15 13.52 -3.94
CA VAL A 92 2.81 14.13 -4.11
C VAL A 92 2.78 15.56 -3.58
N ILE A 93 3.35 15.80 -2.40
CA ILE A 93 3.39 17.14 -1.78
C ILE A 93 4.30 18.07 -2.59
N THR A 94 5.46 17.59 -3.02
CA THR A 94 6.45 18.37 -3.80
C THR A 94 5.91 18.71 -5.20
N LEU A 95 5.15 17.80 -5.81
CA LEU A 95 4.54 17.97 -7.13
C LEU A 95 3.39 18.97 -7.16
N ASN A 96 2.77 19.25 -6.02
CA ASN A 96 1.76 20.31 -5.92
C ASN A 96 2.39 21.72 -6.07
N HIS A 97 3.72 21.82 -6.10
CA HIS A 97 4.41 23.08 -6.39
C HIS A 97 4.44 23.34 -7.91
N PRO A 98 4.05 24.54 -8.38
CA PRO A 98 3.66 24.81 -9.79
C PRO A 98 4.78 24.75 -10.85
N LYS A 99 5.97 24.20 -10.56
CA LYS A 99 7.15 24.28 -11.44
C LYS A 99 7.58 22.96 -12.09
N TRP A 100 6.85 21.84 -11.94
CA TRP A 100 7.41 20.51 -12.25
C TRP A 100 6.79 19.76 -13.43
N ASN A 101 7.67 18.98 -14.09
CA ASN A 101 7.47 18.31 -15.38
C ASN A 101 6.46 17.14 -15.34
N PRO A 102 5.76 16.84 -16.45
CA PRO A 102 4.82 15.71 -16.57
C PRO A 102 5.46 14.33 -16.30
N LYS A 103 6.77 14.17 -16.51
CA LYS A 103 7.52 12.92 -16.26
C LYS A 103 7.40 12.38 -14.83
N ASN A 104 7.15 13.23 -13.83
CA ASN A 104 7.04 12.77 -12.44
C ASN A 104 5.75 12.01 -12.13
N HIS A 105 4.66 12.24 -12.87
CA HIS A 105 3.40 11.52 -12.66
C HIS A 105 3.52 10.04 -13.05
N PHE A 106 4.30 9.75 -14.11
CA PHE A 106 4.62 8.38 -14.50
C PHE A 106 5.48 7.67 -13.45
N TYR A 107 6.46 8.36 -12.86
CA TYR A 107 7.28 7.79 -11.80
C TYR A 107 6.46 7.41 -10.56
N LEU A 108 5.53 8.28 -10.15
CA LEU A 108 4.62 8.01 -9.05
C LEU A 108 3.72 6.79 -9.33
N PHE A 109 3.20 6.67 -10.55
CA PHE A 109 2.43 5.50 -10.98
C PHE A 109 3.25 4.21 -10.93
N LEU A 110 4.48 4.23 -11.44
CA LEU A 110 5.38 3.07 -11.38
C LEU A 110 5.69 2.67 -9.95
N LEU A 111 5.98 3.64 -9.08
CA LEU A 111 6.29 3.38 -7.69
C LEU A 111 5.09 2.79 -6.92
N ASP A 112 3.87 3.22 -7.24
CA ASP A 112 2.63 2.66 -6.70
C ASP A 112 2.40 1.21 -7.16
N MET A 113 2.60 0.94 -8.46
CA MET A 113 2.57 -0.40 -9.04
C MET A 113 3.58 -1.36 -8.40
N VAL A 114 4.83 -0.93 -8.25
CA VAL A 114 5.89 -1.74 -7.62
C VAL A 114 5.52 -2.05 -6.18
N SER A 115 5.03 -1.06 -5.44
CA SER A 115 4.59 -1.23 -4.04
C SER A 115 3.46 -2.25 -3.93
N LEU A 116 2.45 -2.17 -4.81
CA LEU A 116 1.35 -3.12 -4.89
C LEU A 116 1.84 -4.55 -5.13
N LEU A 117 2.70 -4.75 -6.13
CA LEU A 117 3.20 -6.06 -6.53
C LEU A 117 4.07 -6.71 -5.45
N VAL A 118 4.96 -5.93 -4.83
CA VAL A 118 5.83 -6.42 -3.74
C VAL A 118 4.98 -6.85 -2.54
N LEU A 119 4.01 -6.03 -2.13
CA LEU A 119 3.16 -6.35 -0.98
C LEU A 119 2.25 -7.55 -1.24
N LEU A 120 1.65 -7.63 -2.44
CA LEU A 120 0.78 -8.73 -2.85
C LEU A 120 1.55 -10.06 -2.88
N SER A 121 2.75 -10.07 -3.45
CA SER A 121 3.61 -11.26 -3.50
C SER A 121 3.96 -11.76 -2.09
N GLY A 122 4.40 -10.84 -1.20
CA GLY A 122 4.72 -11.17 0.19
C GLY A 122 3.52 -11.70 0.98
N SER A 123 2.36 -11.03 0.83
CA SER A 123 1.13 -11.40 1.53
C SER A 123 0.60 -12.76 1.06
N SER A 124 0.69 -13.04 -0.24
CA SER A 124 0.26 -14.32 -0.82
C SER A 124 1.12 -15.49 -0.32
N ALA A 125 2.44 -15.31 -0.27
CA ALA A 125 3.36 -16.32 0.27
C ALA A 125 3.10 -16.60 1.76
N ALA A 126 2.88 -15.54 2.56
CA ALA A 126 2.52 -15.68 3.97
C ALA A 126 1.15 -16.33 4.16
N MET A 127 0.17 -16.00 3.32
CA MET A 127 -1.16 -16.61 3.35
C MET A 127 -1.12 -18.10 3.06
N ALA A 128 -0.34 -18.53 2.07
CA ALA A 128 -0.21 -19.95 1.73
C ALA A 128 0.33 -20.76 2.91
N ILE A 129 1.40 -20.30 3.55
CA ILE A 129 1.96 -20.98 4.73
C ILE A 129 1.04 -20.86 5.95
N GLY A 130 0.39 -19.71 6.14
CA GLY A 130 -0.59 -19.52 7.22
C GLY A 130 -1.80 -20.46 7.08
N TYR A 131 -2.28 -20.67 5.85
CA TYR A 131 -3.37 -21.59 5.54
C TYR A 131 -2.99 -23.03 5.84
N LEU A 132 -1.80 -23.46 5.38
CA LEU A 132 -1.27 -24.79 5.69
C LEU A 132 -1.06 -24.98 7.20
N GLY A 133 -0.61 -23.95 7.91
CA GLY A 133 -0.44 -24.00 9.36
C GLY A 133 -1.75 -24.15 10.14
N ARG A 134 -2.87 -23.63 9.62
CA ARG A 134 -4.18 -23.68 10.29
C ARG A 134 -4.98 -24.93 9.97
N PHE A 135 -5.07 -25.30 8.70
CA PHE A 135 -5.90 -26.43 8.27
C PHE A 135 -5.11 -27.73 8.12
N GLY A 136 -3.79 -27.65 7.90
CA GLY A 136 -2.98 -28.81 7.54
C GLY A 136 -3.39 -29.42 6.19
N GLN A 137 -2.66 -30.46 5.78
CA GLN A 137 -3.04 -31.33 4.68
C GLN A 137 -2.64 -32.77 5.01
N SER A 138 -3.62 -33.62 5.30
CA SER A 138 -3.40 -35.00 5.72
C SER A 138 -2.73 -35.85 4.63
N LYS A 139 -3.04 -35.57 3.35
CA LYS A 139 -2.49 -36.29 2.19
C LYS A 139 -0.98 -36.06 1.99
N THR A 140 -0.45 -34.93 2.43
CA THR A 140 0.97 -34.57 2.31
C THR A 140 1.71 -34.67 3.64
N GLY A 141 1.05 -35.13 4.72
CA GLY A 141 1.61 -35.21 6.06
C GLY A 141 1.75 -33.86 6.79
N TRP A 142 1.15 -32.79 6.26
CA TRP A 142 1.17 -31.48 6.92
C TRP A 142 0.17 -31.45 8.07
N MET A 143 0.68 -31.39 9.30
CA MET A 143 -0.13 -31.35 10.51
C MET A 143 -0.47 -29.89 10.90
N PRO A 144 -1.70 -29.59 11.35
CA PRO A 144 -2.05 -28.24 11.77
C PRO A 144 -1.24 -27.85 13.02
N VAL A 145 -0.50 -26.75 12.89
CA VAL A 145 0.34 -26.20 13.96
C VAL A 145 -0.47 -25.28 14.85
N CYS A 146 -1.48 -24.60 14.28
CA CYS A 146 -2.28 -23.60 15.00
C CYS A 146 -3.06 -24.15 16.20
N ASP A 147 -3.41 -25.45 16.23
CA ASP A 147 -4.07 -26.07 17.39
C ASP A 147 -3.21 -26.02 18.67
N ARG A 148 -1.88 -26.02 18.52
CA ARG A 148 -0.94 -25.98 19.65
C ARG A 148 -0.56 -24.55 20.07
N VAL A 149 -0.68 -23.59 19.15
CA VAL A 149 -0.28 -22.17 19.34
C VAL A 149 -1.35 -21.19 18.86
N PRO A 150 -2.58 -21.24 19.40
CA PRO A 150 -3.71 -20.49 18.85
C PRO A 150 -3.48 -18.97 18.88
N LYS A 151 -2.94 -18.44 19.98
CA LYS A 151 -2.65 -17.00 20.14
C LYS A 151 -1.63 -16.47 19.12
N PHE A 152 -0.62 -17.26 18.76
CA PHE A 152 0.35 -16.90 17.74
C PHE A 152 -0.30 -16.90 16.35
N CYS A 153 -1.06 -17.95 16.02
CA CYS A 153 -1.74 -18.03 14.73
C CYS A 153 -2.76 -16.92 14.53
N ASP A 154 -3.53 -16.56 15.55
CA ASP A 154 -4.50 -15.47 15.43
C ASP A 154 -3.80 -14.13 15.16
N LYS A 155 -2.66 -13.85 15.80
CA LYS A 155 -1.86 -12.65 15.51
C LYS A 155 -1.27 -12.65 14.10
N ILE A 156 -0.77 -13.79 13.63
CA ILE A 156 -0.23 -13.91 12.26
C ILE A 156 -1.33 -13.70 11.23
N ILE A 157 -2.50 -14.32 11.41
CA ILE A 157 -3.66 -14.12 10.51
C ILE A 157 -4.09 -12.65 10.53
N LEU A 158 -4.17 -12.03 11.71
CA LEU A 158 -4.50 -10.61 11.83
C LEU A 158 -3.51 -9.72 11.08
N SER A 159 -2.21 -10.03 11.17
CA SER A 159 -1.16 -9.34 10.41
C SER A 159 -1.31 -9.52 8.89
N ILE A 160 -1.57 -10.75 8.41
CA ILE A 160 -1.77 -11.04 6.98
C ILE A 160 -3.00 -10.29 6.46
N VAL A 161 -4.12 -10.33 7.19
CA VAL A 161 -5.34 -9.61 6.82
C VAL A 161 -5.08 -8.10 6.74
N SER A 162 -4.34 -7.54 7.71
CA SER A 162 -3.91 -6.13 7.68
C SER A 162 -3.12 -5.79 6.41
N SER A 163 -2.16 -6.62 6.02
CA SER A 163 -1.40 -6.42 4.77
C SER A 163 -2.29 -6.55 3.51
N PHE A 164 -3.26 -7.46 3.48
CA PHE A 164 -4.21 -7.57 2.36
C PHE A 164 -5.12 -6.34 2.23
N VAL A 165 -5.56 -5.74 3.34
CA VAL A 165 -6.29 -4.46 3.30
C VAL A 165 -5.43 -3.38 2.67
N ALA A 166 -4.14 -3.29 3.02
CA ALA A 166 -3.21 -2.37 2.39
C ALA A 166 -3.01 -2.65 0.88
N VAL A 167 -2.99 -3.90 0.45
CA VAL A 167 -2.96 -4.28 -0.99
C VAL A 167 -4.18 -3.74 -1.72
N ILE A 168 -5.38 -3.86 -1.15
CA ILE A 168 -6.62 -3.33 -1.76
C ILE A 168 -6.55 -1.80 -1.86
N CYS A 169 -6.09 -1.11 -0.82
CA CYS A 169 -5.92 0.34 -0.84
C CYS A 169 -4.89 0.78 -1.91
N LEU A 170 -3.76 0.06 -2.04
CA LEU A 170 -2.78 0.30 -3.10
C LEU A 170 -3.41 0.08 -4.48
N LEU A 171 -4.15 -1.00 -4.69
CA LEU A 171 -4.83 -1.26 -5.96
C LEU A 171 -5.75 -0.11 -6.38
N VAL A 172 -6.53 0.42 -5.44
CA VAL A 172 -7.39 1.60 -5.68
C VAL A 172 -6.56 2.82 -6.06
N LEU A 173 -5.44 3.08 -5.37
CA LEU A 173 -4.51 4.16 -5.71
C LEU A 173 -3.94 4.01 -7.13
N THR A 174 -3.61 2.79 -7.54
CA THR A 174 -3.02 2.51 -8.85
C THR A 174 -4.05 2.72 -9.96
N ILE A 175 -5.30 2.29 -9.75
CA ILE A 175 -6.43 2.53 -10.66
C ILE A 175 -6.70 4.02 -10.80
N MET A 176 -6.81 4.73 -9.67
CA MET A 176 -6.99 6.20 -9.65
C MET A 176 -5.89 6.91 -10.45
N SER A 177 -4.64 6.48 -10.28
CA SER A 177 -3.49 7.04 -11.01
C SER A 177 -3.56 6.72 -12.51
N ALA A 178 -3.93 5.50 -12.89
CA ALA A 178 -4.11 5.12 -14.30
C ALA A 178 -5.19 5.96 -15.01
N HIS A 179 -6.31 6.23 -14.33
CA HIS A 179 -7.36 7.10 -14.88
C HIS A 179 -6.88 8.54 -15.13
N LYS A 180 -5.88 9.03 -14.38
CA LYS A 180 -5.26 10.34 -14.58
C LYS A 180 -4.24 10.37 -15.72
N LEU A 181 -3.55 9.26 -15.99
CA LEU A 181 -2.63 9.15 -17.12
C LEU A 181 -3.35 8.93 -18.47
N LYS A 182 -4.52 8.27 -18.46
CA LYS A 182 -5.33 8.01 -19.67
C LYS A 182 -5.64 9.27 -20.52
N PRO A 183 -5.96 10.46 -19.97
CA PRO A 183 -6.17 11.65 -20.80
C PRO A 183 -4.90 12.18 -21.51
N GLU A 184 -3.69 11.78 -21.11
CA GLU A 184 -2.44 12.30 -21.71
C GLU A 184 -1.97 11.46 -22.92
N ILE A 185 -2.33 10.18 -22.99
CA ILE A 185 -1.97 9.29 -24.12
C ILE A 185 -2.78 9.63 -25.38
N THR A 186 -4.04 10.07 -25.24
CA THR A 186 -4.87 10.45 -26.40
C THR A 186 -4.44 11.77 -27.02
N VAL A 187 -3.86 12.70 -26.25
CA VAL A 187 -3.39 14.00 -26.75
C VAL A 187 -2.09 13.88 -27.56
N HIS A 188 -1.26 12.88 -27.27
CA HIS A 188 -0.04 12.60 -28.06
C HIS A 188 -0.28 11.72 -29.29
N ALA A 189 -1.52 11.25 -29.51
CA ALA A 189 -1.89 10.39 -30.63
C ALA A 189 -2.78 11.08 -31.69
N ILE A 190 -3.00 12.40 -31.57
CA ILE A 190 -3.80 13.22 -32.50
C ILE A 190 -2.93 14.34 -33.05
#